data_AF-A0A662A8B3-F1
#
_entry.id   AF-A0A662A8B3-F1
#
_cell.length_a   1.000
_cell.length_b   1.000
_cell.length_c   1.000
_cell.angle_alpha   90.00
_cell.angle_beta   90.00
_cell.angle_gamma   90.00
#
_symmetry.space_group_name_H-M   'P 1'
#
loop_
_entity.id
_entity.type
_entity.pdbx_description
1 polymer ?
#
loop_
_entity_poly.entity_id
_entity_poly.type
_entity_poly.pdbx_seq_one_letter_code
_entity_poly.pdbx_strand_id
1 'polypeptide(L)'
;MIYGRSISGKVNVIRLSFSTLINDLISIRPLIGYNFPIESNENIYLFILLCFLFLYVIINRILHYRRSITSIDNASLNRNWLFNQTDFWLLLTFVFLLFYFIVPDKLTAGNISTRLNILLFTFLIIWLSLQRFSKITSAIALVIIIVYSINIRVVQNKFLTGLDKDIKEIKELKEYMEPNTVYYPFNFNPNWLKVHFLNYVGINDPYVSALLINCSGTFPIIDTRRELPVVMLGDTDLGNFCNLCSNWNKSHPNQIVDYVIVGGTIFFSGSDNFDDIKTVLDNNYNLIYTSSGKNVELYKIKNKFLNQ
;
A
#
# COMPACT_ATOMS: atom_id res chain seq x y z
N MET A 1 10.94 -7.60 4.60
CA MET A 1 9.84 -8.33 3.92
C MET A 1 10.36 -8.75 2.55
N ILE A 2 11.03 -9.89 2.45
CA ILE A 2 11.44 -10.43 1.15
C ILE A 2 10.18 -11.03 0.53
N TYR A 3 9.65 -10.38 -0.51
CA TYR A 3 8.64 -10.96 -1.40
C TYR A 3 9.27 -12.14 -2.14
N GLY A 4 9.31 -13.31 -1.52
CA GLY A 4 9.88 -14.46 -2.19
C GLY A 4 10.29 -15.61 -1.30
N ARG A 5 9.38 -16.18 -0.52
CA ARG A 5 9.47 -17.62 -0.20
C ARG A 5 8.06 -18.14 0.08
N SER A 6 7.38 -18.56 -0.98
CA SER A 6 6.40 -19.66 -1.00
C SER A 6 5.61 -19.63 -2.31
N ILE A 7 6.07 -20.36 -3.32
CA ILE A 7 5.19 -20.83 -4.41
C ILE A 7 5.50 -22.31 -4.66
N SER A 8 5.21 -23.14 -3.66
CA SER A 8 4.81 -24.52 -3.90
C SER A 8 3.95 -24.97 -2.73
N GLY A 9 2.63 -25.03 -2.94
CA GLY A 9 1.71 -25.59 -1.96
C GLY A 9 0.54 -24.66 -1.70
N LYS A 10 -0.66 -25.16 -2.04
CA LYS A 10 -2.01 -24.73 -1.60
C LYS A 10 -2.09 -23.29 -1.11
N VAL A 11 -2.74 -22.42 -1.90
CA VAL A 11 -3.13 -21.08 -1.45
C VAL A 11 -3.99 -21.24 -0.19
N ASN A 12 -3.36 -21.10 0.98
CA ASN A 12 -4.07 -21.13 2.24
C ASN A 12 -4.98 -19.90 2.25
N VAL A 13 -6.28 -20.16 2.21
CA VAL A 13 -7.31 -19.14 2.36
C VAL A 13 -7.19 -18.60 3.78
N ILE A 14 -6.43 -17.53 3.95
CA ILE A 14 -6.33 -16.86 5.24
C ILE A 14 -7.56 -15.98 5.38
N ARG A 15 -8.45 -16.37 6.30
CA ARG A 15 -9.53 -15.51 6.78
C ARG A 15 -8.99 -14.67 7.94
N LEU A 16 -9.27 -13.37 7.90
CA LEU A 16 -9.04 -12.51 9.06
C LEU A 16 -10.00 -12.91 10.18
N SER A 17 -9.58 -12.75 11.43
CA SER A 17 -10.49 -12.97 12.55
C SER A 17 -11.59 -11.90 12.55
N PHE A 18 -12.75 -12.26 13.08
CA PHE A 18 -13.85 -11.31 13.24
C PHE A 18 -13.43 -10.06 14.01
N SER A 19 -12.61 -10.21 15.07
CA SER A 19 -12.10 -9.08 15.85
C SER A 19 -11.22 -8.14 15.01
N THR A 20 -10.36 -8.68 14.14
CA THR A 20 -9.55 -7.85 13.23
C THR A 20 -10.45 -7.09 12.25
N LEU A 21 -11.47 -7.74 11.69
CA LEU A 21 -12.42 -7.07 10.79
C LEU A 21 -13.19 -5.93 11.48
N ILE A 22 -13.62 -6.14 12.73
CA ILE A 22 -14.26 -5.08 13.52
C ILE A 22 -13.30 -3.92 13.80
N ASN A 23 -12.06 -4.21 14.19
CA ASN A 23 -11.06 -3.18 14.43
C ASN A 23 -10.74 -2.37 13.16
N ASP A 24 -10.68 -3.04 12.01
CA ASP A 24 -10.45 -2.41 10.70
C ASP A 24 -11.62 -1.51 10.28
N LEU A 25 -12.86 -1.84 10.65
CA LEU A 25 -14.03 -0.97 10.47
C LEU A 25 -13.96 0.27 11.37
N ILE A 26 -13.72 0.07 12.67
CA ILE A 26 -13.66 1.17 13.66
C ILE A 26 -12.53 2.15 13.34
N SER A 27 -11.38 1.63 12.93
CA SER A 27 -10.20 2.43 12.55
C SER A 27 -10.30 3.05 11.16
N ILE A 28 -11.38 2.79 10.41
CA ILE A 28 -11.54 3.17 9.00
C ILE A 28 -10.24 2.87 8.24
N ARG A 29 -9.80 1.60 8.32
CA ARG A 29 -8.50 1.15 7.81
C ARG A 29 -8.09 1.71 6.44
N PRO A 30 -9.00 1.89 5.45
CA PRO A 30 -8.62 2.46 4.16
C PRO A 30 -8.06 3.88 4.19
N LEU A 31 -8.29 4.66 5.25
CA LEU A 31 -7.73 6.00 5.39
C LEU A 31 -6.32 6.01 5.99
N ILE A 32 -5.84 4.88 6.48
CA ILE A 32 -4.50 4.74 7.08
C ILE A 32 -3.47 4.60 5.95
N GLY A 33 -2.57 5.57 5.82
CA GLY A 33 -1.56 5.59 4.76
C GLY A 33 -0.17 5.13 5.20
N TYR A 34 0.28 5.50 6.40
CA TYR A 34 1.68 5.44 6.81
C TYR A 34 1.90 4.63 8.08
N ASN A 35 1.16 4.92 9.14
CA ASN A 35 1.36 4.32 10.46
C ASN A 35 0.02 3.93 11.09
N PHE A 36 -0.22 2.62 11.14
CA PHE A 36 -1.47 2.07 11.63
C PHE A 36 -1.82 2.51 13.06
N PRO A 37 -0.97 2.30 14.09
CA PRO A 37 -1.31 2.68 15.46
C PRO A 37 -1.65 4.16 15.67
N ILE A 38 -0.97 5.06 14.96
CA ILE A 38 -1.17 6.50 15.15
C ILE A 38 -2.40 6.98 14.37
N GLU A 39 -2.50 6.63 13.08
CA GLU A 39 -3.62 7.08 12.24
C GLU A 39 -4.94 6.41 12.64
N SER A 40 -4.93 5.16 13.12
CA SER A 40 -6.16 4.50 13.61
C SER A 40 -6.81 5.25 14.76
N ASN A 41 -5.99 5.85 15.64
CA ASN A 41 -6.49 6.61 16.78
C ASN A 41 -7.13 7.93 16.34
N GLU A 42 -6.63 8.57 15.29
CA GLU A 42 -7.25 9.77 14.72
C GLU A 42 -8.56 9.44 13.98
N ASN A 43 -8.59 8.30 13.29
CA ASN A 43 -9.75 7.88 12.50
C ASN A 43 -10.97 7.51 13.38
N ILE A 44 -10.77 7.17 14.66
CA ILE A 44 -11.88 6.83 15.57
C ILE A 44 -12.88 7.99 15.72
N TYR A 45 -12.41 9.24 15.68
CA TYR A 45 -13.28 10.41 15.80
C TYR A 45 -14.19 10.55 14.59
N LEU A 46 -13.65 10.28 13.39
CA LEU A 46 -14.44 10.26 12.16
C LEU A 46 -15.46 9.11 12.19
N PHE A 47 -15.06 7.93 12.67
CA PHE A 47 -15.97 6.79 12.81
C PHE A 47 -17.14 7.11 13.75
N ILE A 48 -16.85 7.68 14.92
CA ILE A 48 -17.87 8.11 15.90
C ILE A 48 -18.81 9.15 15.27
N LEU A 49 -18.28 10.12 14.52
CA LEU A 49 -19.10 11.10 13.81
C LEU A 49 -20.04 10.43 12.79
N LEU A 50 -19.54 9.49 11.99
CA LEU A 50 -20.36 8.74 11.03
C LEU A 50 -21.47 7.94 11.72
N CYS A 51 -21.15 7.25 12.82
CA CYS A 51 -22.14 6.54 13.63
C CYS A 51 -23.19 7.49 14.21
N PHE A 52 -22.78 8.66 14.72
CA PHE A 52 -23.69 9.66 15.25
C PHE A 52 -24.64 10.19 14.17
N LEU A 53 -24.13 10.55 12.99
CA LEU A 53 -24.94 11.03 11.87
C LEU A 53 -25.89 9.95 11.36
N PHE A 54 -25.42 8.70 11.28
CA PHE A 54 -26.25 7.55 10.93
C PHE A 54 -27.42 7.39 11.91
N LEU A 55 -27.13 7.31 13.22
CA LEU A 55 -28.15 7.17 14.26
C LEU A 55 -29.12 8.35 14.26
N TYR A 56 -28.63 9.58 14.09
CA TYR A 56 -29.45 10.78 13.99
C TYR A 56 -30.48 10.68 12.85
N VAL A 57 -30.05 10.25 11.66
CA VAL A 57 -30.95 10.07 10.51
C VAL A 57 -32.00 8.99 10.79
N ILE A 58 -31.59 7.84 11.34
CA ILE A 58 -32.49 6.74 11.66
C ILE A 58 -33.52 7.16 12.72
N ILE A 59 -33.09 7.79 13.80
CA ILE A 59 -33.99 8.28 14.86
C ILE A 59 -34.98 9.30 14.30
N ASN A 60 -34.53 10.26 13.48
CA ASN A 60 -35.42 11.24 12.87
C ASN A 60 -36.47 10.60 11.95
N ARG A 61 -36.09 9.58 11.18
CA ARG A 61 -37.02 8.81 10.35
C ARG A 61 -38.07 8.10 11.22
N ILE A 62 -37.65 7.46 12.32
CA ILE A 62 -38.56 6.79 13.27
C ILE A 62 -39.51 7.79 13.95
N LEU A 63 -39.01 8.97 14.36
CA LEU A 63 -39.83 9.99 15.00
C LEU A 63 -40.84 10.62 14.03
N HIS A 64 -40.40 10.92 12.80
CA HIS A 64 -41.32 11.31 11.73
C HIS A 64 -42.38 10.24 11.51
N TYR A 65 -42.00 8.96 11.65
CA TYR A 65 -42.91 7.84 11.52
C TYR A 65 -43.99 7.74 12.56
N ARG A 66 -43.61 7.90 13.82
CA ARG A 66 -44.58 7.92 14.90
C ARG A 66 -45.55 9.09 14.77
N ARG A 67 -45.05 10.29 14.43
CA ARG A 67 -45.89 11.49 14.25
C ARG A 67 -46.88 11.35 13.11
N SER A 68 -46.45 10.80 11.99
CA SER A 68 -47.32 10.59 10.82
C SER A 68 -48.41 9.56 11.08
N ILE A 69 -48.22 8.59 11.97
CA ILE A 69 -49.26 7.61 12.33
C ILE A 69 -50.29 8.24 13.27
N THR A 70 -49.84 9.01 14.26
CA THR A 70 -50.74 9.64 15.25
C THR A 70 -51.64 10.72 14.64
N SER A 71 -51.31 11.24 13.46
CA SER A 71 -52.13 12.23 12.74
C SER A 71 -53.10 11.62 11.72
N ILE A 72 -53.23 10.29 11.66
CA ILE A 72 -54.14 9.60 10.73
C ILE A 72 -55.53 9.53 11.33
N ASP A 73 -56.23 10.66 11.28
CA ASP A 73 -57.66 10.65 10.98
C ASP A 73 -57.79 10.77 9.45
N ASN A 74 -58.14 9.67 8.78
CA ASN A 74 -58.71 9.58 7.43
C ASN A 74 -57.87 9.83 6.14
N ALA A 75 -56.54 9.96 6.16
CA ALA A 75 -55.76 10.04 4.92
C ALA A 75 -55.13 8.68 4.53
N SER A 76 -55.50 8.17 3.35
CA SER A 76 -54.98 6.95 2.71
C SER A 76 -53.48 6.75 2.95
N LEU A 77 -53.13 5.67 3.64
CA LEU A 77 -51.77 5.21 3.91
C LEU A 77 -50.98 5.12 2.60
N ASN A 78 -50.23 6.17 2.28
CA ASN A 78 -49.34 6.18 1.13
C ASN A 78 -48.14 5.27 1.45
N ARG A 79 -48.24 4.02 0.98
CA ARG A 79 -47.35 2.89 1.28
C ARG A 79 -45.88 3.10 0.90
N ASN A 80 -45.58 4.16 0.14
CA ASN A 80 -44.26 4.43 -0.43
C ASN A 80 -43.28 5.16 0.51
N TRP A 81 -43.66 5.43 1.76
CA TRP A 81 -42.81 6.21 2.65
C TRP A 81 -41.64 5.44 3.26
N LEU A 82 -41.75 4.11 3.42
CA LEU A 82 -40.69 3.32 4.05
C LEU A 82 -39.39 3.26 3.24
N PHE A 83 -39.45 3.48 1.93
CA PHE A 83 -38.28 3.45 1.06
C PHE A 83 -38.20 4.70 0.20
N ASN A 84 -37.23 5.55 0.50
CA ASN A 84 -36.85 6.64 -0.38
C ASN A 84 -35.88 6.13 -1.46
N GLN A 85 -35.84 6.78 -2.62
CA GLN A 85 -34.86 6.45 -3.67
C GLN A 85 -33.41 6.55 -3.17
N THR A 86 -33.15 7.40 -2.18
CA THR A 86 -31.82 7.53 -1.56
C THR A 86 -31.40 6.28 -0.77
N ASP A 87 -32.35 5.45 -0.33
CA ASP A 87 -32.07 4.25 0.48
C ASP A 87 -31.44 3.11 -0.31
N PHE A 88 -31.39 3.22 -1.64
CA PHE A 88 -30.57 2.36 -2.47
C PHE A 88 -29.09 2.37 -2.02
N TRP A 89 -28.54 3.54 -1.66
CA TRP A 89 -27.16 3.66 -1.18
C TRP A 89 -26.96 3.02 0.20
N LEU A 90 -27.98 3.09 1.06
CA LEU A 90 -27.97 2.39 2.35
C LEU A 90 -28.00 0.87 2.16
N LEU A 91 -28.81 0.38 1.23
CA LEU A 91 -28.85 -1.03 0.87
C LEU A 91 -27.47 -1.50 0.38
N LEU A 92 -26.81 -0.74 -0.51
CA LEU A 92 -25.45 -1.06 -0.95
C LEU A 92 -24.46 -1.09 0.21
N THR A 93 -24.53 -0.11 1.14
CA THR A 93 -23.72 -0.13 2.37
C THR A 93 -23.85 -1.47 3.10
N PHE A 94 -25.07 -1.96 3.33
CA PHE A 94 -25.29 -3.24 4.01
C PHE A 94 -24.83 -4.46 3.20
N VAL A 95 -25.00 -4.46 1.88
CA VAL A 95 -24.50 -5.53 1.00
C VAL A 95 -22.97 -5.63 1.10
N PHE A 96 -22.27 -4.50 1.04
CA PHE A 96 -20.81 -4.47 1.18
C PHE A 96 -20.34 -4.79 2.59
N LEU A 97 -21.11 -4.40 3.63
CA LEU A 97 -20.85 -4.83 5.00
C LEU A 97 -20.95 -6.36 5.15
N LEU A 98 -21.97 -6.97 4.54
CA LEU A 98 -22.14 -8.42 4.54
C LEU A 98 -20.98 -9.10 3.82
N PHE A 99 -20.64 -8.64 2.62
CA PHE A 99 -19.49 -9.17 1.87
C PHE A 99 -18.17 -9.01 2.61
N TYR A 100 -17.99 -7.92 3.34
CA TYR A 100 -16.79 -7.68 4.15
C TYR A 100 -16.52 -8.80 5.18
N PHE A 101 -17.56 -9.39 5.77
CA PHE A 101 -17.41 -10.50 6.72
C PHE A 101 -17.39 -11.91 6.07
N ILE A 102 -17.97 -12.07 4.88
CA ILE A 102 -18.09 -13.37 4.22
C ILE A 102 -16.91 -13.66 3.28
N VAL A 103 -16.42 -12.65 2.56
CA VAL A 103 -15.41 -12.81 1.51
C VAL A 103 -14.03 -13.02 2.14
N PRO A 104 -13.29 -14.08 1.77
CA PRO A 104 -11.95 -14.30 2.29
C PRO A 104 -10.96 -13.23 1.80
N ASP A 105 -9.98 -12.87 2.63
CA ASP A 105 -9.16 -11.67 2.41
C ASP A 105 -8.10 -11.78 1.30
N LYS A 106 -7.69 -13.01 0.93
CA LYS A 106 -6.55 -13.22 0.02
C LYS A 106 -6.97 -13.44 -1.44
N LEU A 107 -6.75 -12.41 -2.26
CA LEU A 107 -6.43 -12.54 -3.68
C LEU A 107 -4.97 -12.11 -3.90
N THR A 108 -4.35 -12.58 -4.97
CA THR A 108 -2.91 -12.48 -5.30
C THR A 108 -2.30 -11.06 -5.20
N ALA A 109 -3.09 -9.99 -5.29
CA ALA A 109 -2.60 -8.62 -5.36
C ALA A 109 -3.37 -7.64 -4.45
N GLY A 110 -3.58 -8.01 -3.19
CA GLY A 110 -4.06 -7.08 -2.15
C GLY A 110 -5.10 -7.69 -1.22
N ASN A 111 -5.35 -6.97 -0.13
CA ASN A 111 -6.33 -7.33 0.89
C ASN A 111 -7.73 -6.91 0.40
N ILE A 112 -8.59 -7.90 0.09
CA ILE A 112 -9.94 -7.66 -0.45
C ILE A 112 -10.80 -6.93 0.58
N SER A 113 -10.66 -7.27 1.85
CA SER A 113 -11.46 -6.67 2.92
C SER A 113 -11.28 -5.15 2.96
N THR A 114 -10.06 -4.65 2.77
CA THR A 114 -9.76 -3.20 2.67
C THR A 114 -10.51 -2.56 1.51
N ARG A 115 -10.61 -3.22 0.36
CA ARG A 115 -11.36 -2.71 -0.81
C ARG A 115 -12.87 -2.68 -0.56
N LEU A 116 -13.41 -3.73 0.04
CA LEU A 116 -14.81 -3.77 0.45
C LEU A 116 -15.11 -2.68 1.48
N ASN A 117 -14.18 -2.40 2.39
CA ASN A 117 -14.29 -1.34 3.38
C ASN A 117 -14.33 0.06 2.74
N ILE A 118 -13.54 0.31 1.68
CA ILE A 118 -13.63 1.57 0.89
C ILE A 118 -15.03 1.75 0.32
N LEU A 119 -15.58 0.70 -0.31
CA LEU A 119 -16.89 0.74 -0.94
C LEU A 119 -18.00 0.93 0.11
N LEU A 120 -17.92 0.21 1.23
CA LEU A 120 -18.80 0.36 2.39
C LEU A 120 -18.89 1.82 2.84
N PHE A 121 -17.76 2.45 3.17
CA PHE A 121 -17.75 3.82 3.67
C PHE A 121 -18.14 4.83 2.59
N THR A 122 -17.80 4.59 1.33
CA THR A 122 -18.19 5.45 0.21
C THR A 122 -19.71 5.49 0.06
N PHE A 123 -20.38 4.34 0.04
CA PHE A 123 -21.84 4.29 -0.06
C PHE A 123 -22.53 4.85 1.19
N LEU A 124 -21.94 4.64 2.38
CA LEU A 124 -22.45 5.24 3.61
C LEU A 124 -22.39 6.76 3.57
N ILE A 125 -21.26 7.33 3.13
CA ILE A 125 -21.06 8.78 3.03
C ILE A 125 -22.01 9.38 1.97
N ILE A 126 -22.18 8.72 0.82
CA ILE A 126 -23.15 9.14 -0.21
C ILE A 126 -24.57 9.12 0.36
N TRP A 127 -24.95 8.04 1.07
CA TRP A 127 -26.27 7.98 1.68
C TRP A 127 -26.47 9.10 2.70
N LEU A 128 -25.50 9.33 3.58
CA LEU A 128 -25.54 10.39 4.58
C LEU A 128 -25.62 11.78 3.96
N SER A 129 -24.84 12.08 2.92
CA SER A 129 -24.82 13.40 2.27
C SER A 129 -26.14 13.77 1.60
N LEU A 130 -26.95 12.77 1.22
CA LEU A 130 -28.29 12.96 0.65
C LEU A 130 -29.38 13.17 1.72
N GLN A 131 -29.07 13.03 3.00
CA GLN A 131 -30.04 13.25 4.08
C GLN A 131 -30.16 14.73 4.44
N ARG A 132 -31.34 15.12 4.94
CA ARG A 132 -31.57 16.48 5.42
C ARG A 132 -31.14 16.58 6.89
N PHE A 133 -30.12 17.39 7.13
CA PHE A 133 -29.67 17.74 8.49
C PHE A 133 -30.10 19.15 8.86
N SER A 134 -30.23 19.41 10.16
CA SER A 134 -30.35 20.78 10.64
C SER A 134 -29.07 21.58 10.36
N LYS A 135 -29.18 22.89 10.13
CA LYS A 135 -28.02 23.76 9.87
C LYS A 135 -26.95 23.65 10.97
N ILE A 136 -27.39 23.50 12.22
CA ILE A 136 -26.51 23.36 13.39
C ILE A 136 -25.75 22.03 13.33
N THR A 137 -26.45 20.91 13.09
CA THR A 137 -25.83 19.59 12.96
C THR A 137 -24.81 19.57 11.82
N SER A 138 -25.14 20.14 10.65
CA SER A 138 -24.21 20.24 9.52
C SER A 138 -22.98 21.09 9.86
N ALA A 139 -23.17 22.23 10.54
CA ALA A 139 -22.06 23.09 10.93
C ALA A 139 -21.10 22.39 11.91
N ILE A 140 -21.63 21.68 12.91
CA ILE A 140 -20.83 20.91 13.87
C ILE A 140 -20.06 19.80 13.14
N ALA A 141 -20.73 19.02 12.29
CA ALA A 141 -20.08 17.96 11.52
C ALA A 141 -18.96 18.51 10.62
N LEU A 142 -19.19 19.64 9.96
CA LEU A 142 -18.18 20.32 9.13
C LEU A 142 -16.95 20.74 9.96
N VAL A 143 -17.16 21.35 11.12
CA VAL A 143 -16.05 21.75 12.02
C VAL A 143 -15.24 20.52 12.44
N ILE A 144 -15.89 19.43 12.84
CA ILE A 144 -15.21 18.19 13.22
C ILE A 144 -14.39 17.63 12.06
N ILE A 145 -14.95 17.59 10.84
CA ILE A 145 -14.26 17.09 9.65
C ILE A 145 -13.03 17.96 9.32
N ILE A 146 -13.13 19.29 9.44
CA ILE A 146 -12.01 20.21 9.22
C ILE A 146 -10.90 19.95 10.24
N VAL A 147 -11.25 19.88 11.53
CA VAL A 147 -10.27 19.63 12.60
C VAL A 147 -9.59 18.28 12.39
N TYR A 148 -10.36 17.23 12.12
CA TYR A 148 -9.85 15.91 11.77
C TYR A 148 -8.88 15.97 10.57
N SER A 149 -9.26 16.66 9.49
CA SER A 149 -8.46 16.77 8.27
C SER A 149 -7.13 17.47 8.50
N ILE A 150 -7.10 18.50 9.36
CA ILE A 150 -5.86 19.18 9.76
C ILE A 150 -4.99 18.24 10.60
N ASN A 151 -5.56 17.59 11.61
CA ASN A 151 -4.82 16.69 12.51
C ASN A 151 -4.19 15.52 11.75
N ILE A 152 -4.96 14.82 10.92
CA ILE A 152 -4.44 13.70 10.13
C ILE A 152 -3.34 14.18 9.18
N ARG A 153 -3.47 15.37 8.59
CA ARG A 153 -2.44 15.93 7.72
C ARG A 153 -1.14 16.22 8.47
N VAL A 154 -1.23 16.77 9.69
CA VAL A 154 -0.05 17.00 10.55
C VAL A 154 0.64 15.69 10.88
N VAL A 155 -0.11 14.64 11.22
CA VAL A 155 0.43 13.30 11.47
C VAL A 155 1.13 12.75 10.24
N GLN A 156 0.45 12.74 9.08
CA GLN A 156 0.99 12.20 7.84
C GLN A 156 2.22 12.97 7.35
N ASN A 157 2.26 14.28 7.54
CA ASN A 157 3.41 15.11 7.15
C ASN A 157 4.70 14.70 7.89
N LYS A 158 4.61 14.25 9.14
CA LYS A 158 5.79 13.75 9.89
C LYS A 158 6.39 12.49 9.25
N PHE A 159 5.56 11.64 8.64
CA PHE A 159 6.04 10.46 7.93
C PHE A 159 6.59 10.81 6.55
N LEU A 160 5.91 11.72 5.84
CA LEU A 160 6.34 12.19 4.53
C LEU A 160 7.72 12.85 4.56
N THR A 161 8.02 13.68 5.56
CA THR A 161 9.34 14.32 5.67
C THR A 161 10.47 13.31 5.84
N GLY A 162 10.21 12.19 6.53
CA GLY A 162 11.13 11.06 6.63
C GLY A 162 11.37 10.41 5.26
N LEU A 163 10.28 10.10 4.54
CA LEU A 163 10.34 9.52 3.20
C LEU A 163 11.06 10.44 2.20
N ASP A 164 10.82 11.75 2.27
CA ASP A 164 11.50 12.74 1.44
C ASP A 164 13.01 12.77 1.70
N LYS A 165 13.42 12.62 2.97
CA LYS A 165 14.83 12.51 3.32
C LYS A 165 15.45 11.26 2.69
N ASP A 166 14.78 10.11 2.79
CA ASP A 166 15.27 8.88 2.15
C ASP A 166 15.41 9.02 0.64
N ILE A 167 14.44 9.66 -0.03
CA ILE A 167 14.49 9.91 -1.48
C ILE A 167 15.66 10.84 -1.83
N LYS A 168 15.93 11.86 -1.01
CA LYS A 168 17.09 12.74 -1.21
C LYS A 168 18.40 11.96 -1.12
N GLU A 169 18.56 11.11 -0.11
CA GLU A 169 19.75 10.24 0.03
C GLU A 169 19.92 9.29 -1.16
N ILE A 170 18.84 8.74 -1.72
CA ILE A 170 18.90 7.90 -2.92
C ILE A 170 19.34 8.71 -4.15
N LYS A 171 18.95 9.98 -4.24
CA LYS A 171 19.35 10.86 -5.34
C LYS A 171 20.83 11.27 -5.27
N GLU A 172 21.45 11.27 -4.09
CA GLU A 172 22.89 11.51 -3.93
C GLU A 172 23.73 10.49 -4.73
N LEU A 173 23.24 9.25 -4.87
CA LEU A 173 23.93 8.17 -5.58
C LEU A 173 24.21 8.48 -7.05
N LYS A 174 23.37 9.32 -7.68
CA LYS A 174 23.48 9.70 -9.08
C LYS A 174 24.86 10.25 -9.43
N GLU A 175 25.47 11.00 -8.50
CA GLU A 175 26.78 11.63 -8.71
C GLU A 175 27.92 10.61 -8.84
N TYR A 176 27.68 9.36 -8.46
CA TYR A 176 28.66 8.27 -8.43
C TYR A 176 28.37 7.16 -9.44
N MET A 177 27.28 7.28 -10.21
CA MET A 177 26.84 6.29 -11.20
C MET A 177 27.07 6.81 -12.62
N GLU A 178 27.76 6.01 -13.43
CA GLU A 178 27.95 6.30 -14.85
C GLU A 178 26.62 6.16 -15.64
N PRO A 179 26.34 7.00 -16.64
CA PRO A 179 25.19 6.84 -17.52
C PRO A 179 25.18 5.49 -18.26
N ASN A 180 24.00 5.01 -18.67
CA ASN A 180 23.80 3.75 -19.41
C ASN A 180 24.28 2.50 -18.67
N THR A 181 24.23 2.53 -17.34
CA THR A 181 24.62 1.41 -16.49
C THR A 181 23.42 0.59 -16.04
N VAL A 182 23.67 -0.69 -15.78
CA VAL A 182 22.72 -1.60 -15.18
C VAL A 182 22.94 -1.63 -13.68
N TYR A 183 21.90 -1.37 -12.90
CA TYR A 183 21.97 -1.45 -11.45
C TYR A 183 20.94 -2.42 -10.88
N TYR A 184 21.23 -2.96 -9.70
CA TYR A 184 20.28 -3.78 -8.95
C TYR A 184 20.03 -3.20 -7.56
N PRO A 185 18.77 -2.87 -7.22
CA PRO A 185 18.41 -2.35 -5.90
C PRO A 185 18.06 -3.48 -4.92
N PHE A 186 18.91 -3.73 -3.93
CA PHE A 186 18.57 -4.50 -2.74
C PHE A 186 17.94 -3.61 -1.68
N ASN A 187 16.66 -3.84 -1.39
CA ASN A 187 15.95 -3.10 -0.37
C ASN A 187 15.69 -3.95 0.88
N PHE A 188 16.45 -3.67 1.94
CA PHE A 188 16.30 -4.32 3.24
C PHE A 188 15.44 -3.51 4.22
N ASN A 189 14.90 -2.36 3.79
CA ASN A 189 14.06 -1.56 4.66
C ASN A 189 12.74 -2.30 4.96
N PRO A 190 12.34 -2.43 6.25
CA PRO A 190 11.09 -3.10 6.60
C PRO A 190 9.85 -2.29 6.24
N ASN A 191 9.98 -0.99 5.95
CA ASN A 191 8.86 -0.14 5.59
C ASN A 191 8.37 -0.48 4.17
N TRP A 192 7.15 -1.00 4.08
CA TRP A 192 6.52 -1.40 2.82
C TRP A 192 6.36 -0.25 1.83
N LEU A 193 6.24 1.00 2.30
CA LEU A 193 6.17 2.18 1.43
C LEU A 193 7.48 2.40 0.66
N LYS A 194 8.60 1.94 1.22
CA LYS A 194 9.93 2.12 0.63
C LYS A 194 10.29 1.04 -0.37
N VAL A 195 9.46 0.03 -0.61
CA VAL A 195 9.80 -1.18 -1.41
C VAL A 195 10.43 -0.82 -2.76
N HIS A 196 9.96 0.25 -3.40
CA HIS A 196 10.42 0.69 -4.71
C HIS A 196 11.26 1.96 -4.70
N PHE A 197 11.61 2.49 -3.53
CA PHE A 197 12.26 3.81 -3.43
C PHE A 197 13.61 3.86 -4.11
N LEU A 198 14.39 2.77 -4.08
CA LEU A 198 15.70 2.72 -4.71
C LEU A 198 15.66 2.97 -6.22
N ASN A 199 14.51 2.78 -6.88
CA ASN A 199 14.34 3.09 -8.29
C ASN A 199 14.29 4.60 -8.59
N TYR A 200 14.12 5.47 -7.58
CA TYR A 200 14.17 6.92 -7.77
C TYR A 200 15.54 7.42 -8.24
N VAL A 201 16.60 6.61 -8.11
CA VAL A 201 17.94 6.94 -8.61
C VAL A 201 17.96 7.17 -10.13
N GLY A 202 17.10 6.46 -10.87
CA GLY A 202 17.07 6.48 -12.35
C GLY A 202 15.93 7.26 -12.96
N ILE A 203 15.26 8.14 -12.20
CA ILE A 203 14.05 8.82 -12.71
C ILE A 203 14.33 9.76 -13.89
N ASN A 204 15.50 10.41 -13.92
CA ASN A 204 15.89 11.40 -14.92
C ASN A 204 17.18 11.03 -15.65
N ASP A 205 17.65 9.80 -15.47
CA ASP A 205 18.97 9.36 -15.92
C ASP A 205 18.84 8.03 -16.65
N PRO A 206 19.69 7.77 -17.66
CA PRO A 206 19.61 6.56 -18.47
C PRO A 206 20.20 5.37 -17.71
N TYR A 207 19.64 5.01 -16.56
CA TYR A 207 20.00 3.82 -15.79
C TYR A 207 18.98 2.71 -16.04
N VAL A 208 19.45 1.47 -16.12
CA VAL A 208 18.61 0.30 -16.30
C VAL A 208 18.51 -0.44 -14.97
N SER A 209 17.34 -0.47 -14.36
CA SER A 209 17.09 -1.29 -13.17
C SER A 209 16.91 -2.74 -13.59
N ALA A 210 17.78 -3.62 -13.11
CA ALA A 210 17.65 -5.07 -13.29
C ALA A 210 16.46 -5.66 -12.50
N LEU A 211 15.86 -4.90 -11.58
CA LEU A 211 14.67 -5.32 -10.83
C LEU A 211 13.38 -4.94 -11.58
N LEU A 212 12.84 -5.89 -12.34
CA LEU A 212 11.61 -5.71 -13.13
C LEU A 212 10.36 -6.20 -12.37
N ILE A 213 9.92 -5.42 -11.38
CA ILE A 213 8.70 -5.75 -10.59
C ILE A 213 7.45 -5.85 -11.47
N ASN A 214 7.39 -5.06 -12.54
CA ASN A 214 6.20 -4.97 -13.38
C ASN A 214 5.94 -6.23 -14.21
N CYS A 215 6.92 -7.13 -14.36
CA CYS A 215 6.78 -8.40 -15.07
C CYS A 215 6.22 -9.54 -14.19
N SER A 216 5.76 -9.24 -12.97
CA SER A 216 5.24 -10.23 -12.00
C SER A 216 3.79 -10.68 -12.25
N GLY A 217 3.22 -10.42 -13.44
CA GLY A 217 1.85 -10.80 -13.82
C GLY A 217 0.74 -9.96 -13.18
N THR A 218 1.08 -9.04 -12.26
CA THR A 218 0.14 -8.10 -11.66
C THR A 218 -0.22 -6.95 -12.60
N PHE A 219 0.67 -6.66 -13.56
CA PHE A 219 0.47 -5.64 -14.59
C PHE A 219 0.18 -6.33 -15.93
N PRO A 220 -0.72 -5.77 -16.76
CA PRO A 220 -1.08 -6.32 -18.07
C PRO A 220 0.02 -6.03 -19.10
N ILE A 221 1.25 -6.46 -18.82
CA ILE A 221 2.40 -6.34 -19.70
C ILE A 221 2.60 -7.69 -20.37
N ILE A 222 2.92 -7.68 -21.67
CA ILE A 222 3.29 -8.89 -22.40
C ILE A 222 4.50 -9.50 -21.68
N ASP A 223 4.37 -10.75 -21.24
CA ASP A 223 5.40 -11.45 -20.49
C ASP A 223 6.59 -11.80 -21.40
N THR A 224 7.52 -10.86 -21.56
CA THR A 224 8.78 -11.04 -22.28
C THR A 224 9.89 -11.59 -21.37
N ARG A 225 9.58 -12.16 -20.19
CA ARG A 225 10.61 -12.66 -19.26
C ARG A 225 11.52 -13.74 -19.87
N ARG A 226 11.03 -14.45 -20.90
CA ARG A 226 11.79 -15.46 -21.65
C ARG A 226 12.83 -14.87 -22.61
N GLU A 227 12.73 -13.58 -22.91
CA GLU A 227 13.64 -12.82 -23.77
C GLU A 227 14.66 -12.01 -22.95
N LEU A 228 14.51 -11.98 -21.62
CA LEU A 228 15.41 -11.24 -20.75
C LEU A 228 16.75 -11.98 -20.57
N PRO A 229 17.87 -11.25 -20.51
CA PRO A 229 19.17 -11.82 -20.19
C PRO A 229 19.20 -12.36 -18.76
N VAL A 230 20.09 -13.33 -18.51
CA VAL A 230 20.40 -13.74 -17.15
C VAL A 230 21.21 -12.63 -16.49
N VAL A 231 20.67 -12.00 -15.44
CA VAL A 231 21.39 -10.96 -14.72
C VAL A 231 22.31 -11.58 -13.67
N MET A 232 23.57 -11.15 -13.68
CA MET A 232 24.63 -11.65 -12.81
C MET A 232 25.07 -10.56 -11.82
N LEU A 233 25.24 -10.95 -10.55
CA LEU A 233 25.93 -10.19 -9.52
C LEU A 233 27.37 -10.69 -9.42
N GLY A 234 28.28 -10.06 -10.18
CA GLY A 234 29.63 -10.60 -10.39
C GLY A 234 29.57 -11.95 -11.10
N ASP A 235 29.98 -13.00 -10.40
CA ASP A 235 29.98 -14.40 -10.86
C ASP A 235 28.72 -15.18 -10.44
N THR A 236 27.80 -14.56 -9.70
CA THR A 236 26.63 -15.24 -9.14
C THR A 236 25.34 -14.88 -9.87
N ASP A 237 24.53 -15.87 -10.26
CA ASP A 237 23.20 -15.66 -10.83
C ASP A 237 22.27 -14.97 -9.81
N LEU A 238 21.72 -13.81 -10.19
CA LEU A 238 20.81 -13.04 -9.34
C LEU A 238 19.52 -13.80 -8.98
N GLY A 239 19.12 -14.77 -9.82
CA GLY A 239 18.02 -15.68 -9.55
C GLY A 239 18.14 -16.46 -8.24
N ASN A 240 19.35 -16.60 -7.69
CA ASN A 240 19.60 -17.21 -6.38
C ASN A 240 19.08 -16.35 -5.21
N PHE A 241 18.98 -15.03 -5.40
CA PHE A 241 18.53 -14.08 -4.38
C PHE A 241 17.12 -13.56 -4.64
N CYS A 242 16.65 -13.64 -5.89
CA CYS A 242 15.41 -13.06 -6.35
C CYS A 242 14.49 -14.13 -6.97
N ASN A 243 13.46 -14.54 -6.23
CA ASN A 243 12.46 -15.49 -6.73
C ASN A 243 11.62 -14.98 -7.90
N LEU A 244 11.57 -13.66 -8.12
CA LEU A 244 10.94 -13.09 -9.31
C LEU A 244 11.82 -13.19 -10.56
N CYS A 245 13.13 -13.40 -10.36
CA CYS A 245 14.16 -13.42 -11.39
C CYS A 245 14.54 -14.86 -11.83
N SER A 246 14.05 -15.88 -11.13
CA SER A 246 14.41 -17.30 -11.36
C SER A 246 13.89 -17.91 -12.68
N ASN A 247 13.05 -17.19 -13.44
CA ASN A 247 12.47 -17.65 -14.70
C ASN A 247 13.15 -17.09 -15.95
N TRP A 248 14.33 -16.50 -15.83
CA TRP A 248 15.06 -15.99 -16.98
C TRP A 248 15.62 -17.12 -17.85
N ASN A 249 15.64 -16.85 -19.14
CA ASN A 249 16.06 -17.84 -20.12
C ASN A 249 17.59 -17.87 -20.19
N LYS A 250 18.19 -18.97 -19.71
CA LYS A 250 19.63 -19.20 -19.70
C LYS A 250 20.30 -19.25 -21.08
N SER A 251 19.52 -19.24 -22.16
CA SER A 251 20.06 -19.14 -23.52
C SER A 251 20.46 -17.71 -23.93
N HIS A 252 20.07 -16.69 -23.17
CA HIS A 252 20.40 -15.30 -23.46
C HIS A 252 21.76 -14.92 -22.86
N PRO A 253 22.48 -13.95 -23.47
CA PRO A 253 23.75 -13.48 -22.93
C PRO A 253 23.58 -12.96 -21.50
N ASN A 254 24.61 -13.19 -20.68
CA ASN A 254 24.62 -12.72 -19.30
C ASN A 254 24.72 -11.19 -19.27
N GLN A 255 23.88 -10.55 -18.46
CA GLN A 255 23.97 -9.12 -18.16
C GLN A 255 24.57 -8.93 -16.77
N ILE A 256 25.78 -8.38 -16.69
CA ILE A 256 26.41 -8.08 -15.39
C ILE A 256 25.81 -6.78 -14.83
N VAL A 257 25.53 -6.78 -13.53
CA VAL A 257 25.14 -5.57 -12.78
C VAL A 257 26.38 -4.73 -12.50
N ASP A 258 26.38 -3.50 -13.02
CA ASP A 258 27.47 -2.53 -12.84
C ASP A 258 27.50 -1.98 -11.41
N TYR A 259 26.30 -1.67 -10.90
CA TYR A 259 26.11 -1.03 -9.60
C TYR A 259 25.09 -1.78 -8.75
N VAL A 260 25.40 -2.01 -7.49
CA VAL A 260 24.44 -2.51 -6.52
C VAL A 260 24.09 -1.41 -5.54
N ILE A 261 22.80 -1.16 -5.37
CA ILE A 261 22.29 -0.18 -4.40
C ILE A 261 21.71 -0.96 -3.23
N VAL A 262 22.24 -0.74 -2.04
CA VAL A 262 21.76 -1.36 -0.80
C VAL A 262 21.01 -0.31 0.01
N GLY A 263 19.69 -0.46 0.10
CA GLY A 263 18.83 0.39 0.94
C GLY A 263 18.50 -0.27 2.27
N GLY A 264 18.45 0.52 3.35
CA GLY A 264 18.26 0.02 4.70
C GLY A 264 19.53 -0.61 5.29
N THR A 265 20.69 0.03 5.06
CA THR A 265 22.03 -0.45 5.49
C THR A 265 22.06 -0.96 6.94
N ILE A 266 21.42 -0.26 7.88
CA ILE A 266 21.38 -0.70 9.30
C ILE A 266 20.81 -2.13 9.44
N PHE A 267 19.77 -2.47 8.68
CA PHE A 267 19.16 -3.81 8.69
C PHE A 267 20.02 -4.83 7.94
N PHE A 268 20.68 -4.39 6.87
CA PHE A 268 21.56 -5.24 6.08
C PHE A 268 22.81 -5.66 6.87
N SER A 269 23.51 -4.69 7.47
CA SER A 269 24.74 -4.93 8.23
C SER A 269 24.47 -5.70 9.52
N GLY A 270 23.33 -5.46 10.18
CA GLY A 270 23.01 -6.05 11.49
C GLY A 270 22.37 -7.44 11.46
N SER A 271 22.18 -8.07 10.29
CA SER A 271 21.48 -9.35 10.17
C SER A 271 22.31 -10.40 9.43
N ASP A 272 22.49 -11.57 10.03
CA ASP A 272 23.20 -12.73 9.44
C ASP A 272 22.43 -13.36 8.27
N ASN A 273 21.11 -13.11 8.18
CA ASN A 273 20.27 -13.62 7.09
C ASN A 273 20.68 -13.14 5.67
N PHE A 274 21.63 -12.21 5.59
CA PHE A 274 22.09 -11.63 4.32
C PHE A 274 23.56 -11.92 4.04
N ASP A 275 24.19 -12.85 4.77
CA ASP A 275 25.62 -13.15 4.64
C ASP A 275 26.02 -13.65 3.25
N ASP A 276 25.14 -14.38 2.56
CA ASP A 276 25.36 -14.78 1.17
C ASP A 276 25.48 -13.55 0.25
N ILE A 277 24.60 -12.55 0.44
CA ILE A 277 24.62 -11.30 -0.35
C ILE A 277 25.87 -10.49 0.02
N LYS A 278 26.18 -10.35 1.31
CA LYS A 278 27.40 -9.66 1.79
C LYS A 278 28.65 -10.28 1.16
N THR A 279 28.75 -11.60 1.17
CA THR A 279 29.88 -12.34 0.58
C THR A 279 30.03 -12.05 -0.91
N VAL A 280 28.92 -12.05 -1.66
CA VAL A 280 28.96 -11.71 -3.09
C VAL A 280 29.39 -10.26 -3.32
N LEU A 281 28.90 -9.31 -2.52
CA LEU A 281 29.30 -7.90 -2.60
C LEU A 281 30.77 -7.71 -2.24
N ASP A 282 31.23 -8.30 -1.14
CA ASP A 282 32.61 -8.20 -0.67
C ASP A 282 33.61 -8.79 -1.66
N ASN A 283 33.25 -9.90 -2.32
CA ASN A 283 34.10 -10.53 -3.32
C ASN A 283 34.13 -9.74 -4.63
N ASN A 284 32.96 -9.34 -5.15
CA ASN A 284 32.83 -8.86 -6.53
C ASN A 284 32.71 -7.33 -6.67
N TYR A 285 32.39 -6.60 -5.62
CA TYR A 285 32.10 -5.17 -5.68
C TYR A 285 32.91 -4.35 -4.67
N ASN A 286 33.15 -3.08 -4.99
CA ASN A 286 33.73 -2.08 -4.10
C ASN A 286 32.62 -1.16 -3.60
N LEU A 287 32.52 -0.95 -2.29
CA LEU A 287 31.73 0.15 -1.74
C LEU A 287 32.38 1.47 -2.15
N ILE A 288 31.66 2.29 -2.94
CA ILE A 288 32.17 3.57 -3.44
C ILE A 288 31.49 4.78 -2.79
N TYR A 289 30.32 4.59 -2.19
CA TYR A 289 29.59 5.66 -1.53
C TYR A 289 28.62 5.14 -0.47
N THR A 290 28.48 5.92 0.60
CA THR A 290 27.46 5.76 1.63
C THR A 290 26.76 7.11 1.79
N SER A 291 25.42 7.11 1.75
CA SER A 291 24.62 8.33 1.88
C SER A 291 24.89 9.06 3.19
N SER A 292 24.59 10.35 3.21
CA SER A 292 24.78 11.20 4.40
C SER A 292 24.10 10.66 5.66
N GLY A 293 22.92 10.02 5.52
CA GLY A 293 22.19 9.38 6.59
C GLY A 293 22.54 7.91 6.86
N LYS A 294 23.51 7.35 6.13
CA LYS A 294 23.93 5.92 6.22
C LYS A 294 22.77 4.93 6.05
N ASN A 295 21.75 5.33 5.30
CA ASN A 295 20.60 4.46 5.01
C ASN A 295 20.76 3.79 3.64
N VAL A 296 21.61 4.31 2.77
CA VAL A 296 21.82 3.79 1.43
C VAL A 296 23.31 3.71 1.12
N GLU A 297 23.72 2.60 0.52
CA GLU A 297 25.09 2.34 0.08
C GLU A 297 25.10 1.99 -1.40
N LEU A 298 26.20 2.37 -2.07
CA LEU A 298 26.42 2.12 -3.49
C LEU A 298 27.72 1.35 -3.68
N TYR A 299 27.59 0.23 -4.36
CA TYR A 299 28.66 -0.69 -4.68
C TYR A 299 28.89 -0.70 -6.19
N LYS A 300 30.14 -0.64 -6.64
CA LYS A 300 30.54 -0.72 -8.06
C LYS A 300 31.31 -2.01 -8.31
N ILE A 301 31.04 -2.70 -9.41
CA ILE A 301 31.74 -3.94 -9.76
C ILE A 301 33.27 -3.71 -9.80
N LYS A 302 34.06 -4.61 -9.19
CA LYS A 302 35.54 -4.51 -9.12
C LYS A 302 36.18 -4.65 -10.49
N ASN A 303 35.83 -5.74 -11.17
CA ASN A 303 36.27 -6.05 -12.51
C ASN A 303 35.02 -6.47 -13.27
N LYS A 304 34.70 -5.78 -14.37
CA LYS A 304 33.84 -6.40 -15.38
C LYS A 304 34.62 -7.59 -15.91
N PHE A 305 34.24 -8.79 -15.49
CA PHE A 305 34.66 -9.97 -16.22
C PHE A 305 34.23 -9.73 -17.67
N LEU A 306 35.22 -9.52 -18.55
CA LEU A 306 35.03 -9.53 -19.99
C LEU A 306 34.73 -10.99 -20.35
N ASN A 307 33.55 -11.46 -19.99
CA ASN A 307 33.04 -12.73 -20.47
C ASN A 307 32.66 -12.50 -21.94
N GLN A 308 33.58 -12.91 -22.82
CA GLN A 308 33.30 -13.24 -24.21
C GLN A 308 32.23 -14.33 -24.29
#